data_AF-A0A517WEL6-F1
#
_entry.id   AF-A0A517WEL6-F1
#
_cell.length_a   1.000
_cell.length_b   1.000
_cell.length_c   1.000
_cell.angle_alpha   90.00
_cell.angle_beta   90.00
_cell.angle_gamma   90.00
#
_symmetry.space_group_name_H-M   'P 1'
#
loop_
_entity.id
_entity.type
_entity.pdbx_description
1 polymer ?
#
loop_
_entity_poly.entity_id
_entity_poly.type
_entity_poly.pdbx_seq_one_letter_code
_entity_poly.pdbx_strand_id
1 'polypeptide(L)'
;MADKKESKTIRFLGLSIPLLLMGYVLSIGPLVALTYDADMKSHNPQIEKFLIRFYAPLTWVADQNAYLGQAFISYIEFCRGSEITDAD
;
A
#
# COMPACT_ATOMS: atom_id res chain seq x y z
N MET A 1 -20.16 -34.86 7.79
CA MET A 1 -19.79 -33.65 8.56
C MET A 1 -18.67 -32.87 7.84
N ALA A 2 -18.85 -32.54 6.56
CA ALA A 2 -17.86 -31.81 5.75
C ALA A 2 -18.20 -30.30 5.64
N ASP A 3 -19.48 -29.96 5.54
CA ASP A 3 -19.99 -28.59 5.44
C ASP A 3 -19.54 -27.63 6.55
N LYS A 4 -19.39 -28.14 7.77
CA LYS A 4 -19.02 -27.30 8.93
C LYS A 4 -17.56 -26.83 8.89
N LYS A 5 -16.70 -27.53 8.14
CA LYS A 5 -15.29 -27.15 7.96
C LYS A 5 -15.14 -26.11 6.85
N GLU A 6 -15.83 -26.28 5.72
CA GLU A 6 -15.77 -25.33 4.59
C GLU A 6 -16.27 -23.93 4.99
N SER A 7 -17.33 -23.84 5.80
CA SER A 7 -17.81 -22.57 6.33
C SER A 7 -16.75 -21.82 7.16
N LYS A 8 -15.92 -22.54 7.93
CA LYS A 8 -14.84 -21.92 8.71
C LYS A 8 -13.68 -21.46 7.83
N THR A 9 -13.29 -22.25 6.83
CA THR A 9 -12.23 -21.85 5.89
C THR A 9 -12.64 -20.65 5.05
N ILE A 10 -13.87 -20.62 4.52
CA ILE A 10 -14.38 -19.47 3.75
C ILE A 10 -14.43 -18.22 4.61
N ARG A 11 -14.87 -18.34 5.88
CA ARG A 11 -14.89 -17.21 6.81
C ARG A 11 -13.47 -16.74 7.19
N PHE A 12 -12.52 -17.67 7.30
CA PHE A 12 -11.12 -17.34 7.56
C PHE A 12 -10.45 -16.66 6.36
N LEU A 13 -10.67 -17.16 5.15
CA LEU A 13 -10.18 -16.52 3.92
C LEU A 13 -10.83 -15.14 3.73
N GLY A 14 -12.14 -15.03 3.98
CA GLY A 14 -12.87 -13.76 3.90
C GLY A 14 -12.38 -12.68 4.85
N LEU A 15 -11.77 -13.06 5.99
CA LEU A 15 -11.11 -12.12 6.91
C LEU A 15 -9.63 -11.93 6.59
N SER A 16 -8.94 -12.98 6.16
CA SER A 16 -7.50 -12.93 5.88
C SER A 16 -7.21 -12.08 4.64
N ILE A 17 -8.00 -12.20 3.58
CA ILE A 17 -7.80 -11.44 2.34
C ILE A 17 -7.81 -9.92 2.58
N PRO A 18 -8.84 -9.32 3.23
CA PRO A 18 -8.83 -7.88 3.49
C PRO A 18 -7.73 -7.48 4.47
N LEU A 19 -7.39 -8.31 5.46
CA LEU A 19 -6.26 -8.04 6.37
C LEU A 19 -4.91 -8.02 5.63
N LEU A 20 -4.69 -8.97 4.72
CA LEU A 20 -3.49 -9.00 3.87
C LEU A 20 -3.45 -7.79 2.94
N LEU A 21 -4.58 -7.41 2.34
CA LEU A 21 -4.68 -6.19 1.52
C LEU A 21 -4.36 -4.93 2.32
N MET A 22 -4.85 -4.84 3.57
CA MET A 22 -4.49 -3.76 4.48
C MET A 22 -3.00 -3.74 4.75
N GLY A 23 -2.41 -4.88 5.10
CA GLY A 23 -0.96 -5.00 5.31
C GLY A 23 -0.15 -4.63 4.07
N TYR A 24 -0.63 -5.00 2.89
CA TYR A 24 -0.01 -4.66 1.61
C TYR A 24 -0.02 -3.14 1.36
N VAL A 25 -1.13 -2.45 1.59
CA VAL A 25 -1.19 -0.98 1.50
C VAL A 25 -0.28 -0.35 2.56
N LEU A 26 -0.37 -0.82 3.81
CA LEU A 26 0.43 -0.27 4.91
C LEU A 26 1.94 -0.48 4.76
N SER A 27 2.34 -1.50 4.01
CA SER A 27 3.76 -1.78 3.76
C SER A 27 4.45 -0.73 2.90
N ILE A 28 3.70 0.10 2.15
CA ILE A 28 4.28 1.14 1.28
C ILE A 28 5.12 2.12 2.09
N GLY A 29 4.66 2.53 3.28
CA GLY A 29 5.36 3.48 4.12
C GLY A 29 6.80 3.06 4.47
N PRO A 30 7.00 1.94 5.19
CA PRO A 30 8.33 1.46 5.52
C PRO A 30 9.16 1.12 4.26
N LEU A 31 8.54 0.62 3.19
CA LEU A 31 9.29 0.33 1.96
C LEU A 31 9.78 1.60 1.25
N VAL A 32 8.97 2.66 1.19
CA VAL A 32 9.39 3.96 0.65
C VAL A 32 10.50 4.57 1.53
N ALA A 33 10.35 4.53 2.85
CA ALA A 33 11.38 5.01 3.78
C ALA A 33 12.71 4.24 3.69
N LEU A 34 12.67 2.95 3.33
CA LEU A 34 13.87 2.13 3.13
C LEU A 34 14.51 2.31 1.75
N THR A 35 13.76 2.77 0.75
CA THR A 35 14.23 2.80 -0.66
C THR A 35 14.56 4.18 -1.18
N TYR A 36 13.91 5.21 -0.68
CA TYR A 36 14.13 6.60 -1.04
C TYR A 36 14.87 7.32 0.09
N ASP A 37 15.92 8.05 -0.29
CA ASP A 37 16.57 9.00 0.61
C ASP A 37 15.70 10.25 0.81
N ALA A 38 16.04 11.10 1.79
CA ALA A 38 15.31 12.33 2.09
C ALA A 38 15.16 13.27 0.86
N ASP A 39 16.09 13.16 -0.10
CA ASP A 39 16.12 13.91 -1.36
C ASP A 39 15.45 13.21 -2.57
N MET A 40 14.54 12.24 -2.35
CA MET A 40 13.88 11.46 -3.42
C MET A 40 14.83 10.68 -4.35
N LYS A 41 16.11 10.56 -3.99
CA LYS A 41 17.05 9.71 -4.74
C LYS A 41 16.88 8.26 -4.32
N SER A 42 16.54 7.40 -5.30
CA SER A 42 16.55 5.96 -5.08
C SER A 42 17.97 5.53 -4.72
N HIS A 43 18.13 4.80 -3.62
CA HIS A 43 19.43 4.21 -3.28
C HIS A 43 19.80 3.09 -4.27
N ASN A 44 18.80 2.47 -4.90
CA ASN A 44 18.97 1.40 -5.86
C ASN A 44 17.84 1.40 -6.92
N PRO A 45 18.15 1.73 -8.19
CA PRO A 45 17.14 1.86 -9.25
C PRO A 45 16.47 0.51 -9.61
N GLN A 46 17.06 -0.62 -9.22
CA GLN A 46 16.43 -1.93 -9.41
C GLN A 46 15.30 -2.19 -8.40
N ILE A 47 15.46 -1.74 -7.15
CA ILE A 47 14.46 -1.92 -6.10
C ILE A 47 13.27 -0.99 -6.37
N GLU A 48 13.53 0.24 -6.81
CA GLU A 48 12.48 1.16 -7.27
C GLU A 48 11.61 0.56 -8.38
N LYS A 49 12.23 0.01 -9.43
CA LYS A 49 11.49 -0.64 -10.53
C LYS A 49 10.67 -1.83 -10.04
N PHE A 50 11.20 -2.58 -9.07
CA PHE A 50 10.46 -3.69 -8.46
C PHE A 50 9.25 -3.16 -7.67
N LEU A 51 9.42 -2.13 -6.86
CA LEU A 51 8.32 -1.54 -6.09
C LEU A 51 7.23 -0.95 -6.98
N ILE A 52 7.60 -0.20 -8.02
CA ILE A 52 6.65 0.36 -8.98
C ILE A 52 5.83 -0.76 -9.62
N ARG A 53 6.45 -1.89 -9.99
CA ARG A 53 5.74 -3.05 -10.54
C ARG A 53 4.90 -3.78 -9.50
N PHE A 54 5.40 -3.90 -8.28
CA PHE A 54 4.73 -4.60 -7.19
C PHE A 54 3.47 -3.88 -6.74
N TYR A 55 3.49 -2.53 -6.71
CA TYR A 55 2.35 -1.67 -6.37
C TYR A 55 1.56 -1.15 -7.57
N ALA A 56 1.90 -1.59 -8.79
CA ALA A 56 1.19 -1.22 -10.02
C ALA A 56 -0.34 -1.45 -9.96
N PRO A 57 -0.86 -2.53 -9.36
CA PRO A 57 -2.31 -2.70 -9.23
C PRO A 57 -2.93 -1.61 -8.36
N LEU A 58 -2.21 -1.18 -7.32
CA LEU A 58 -2.69 -0.17 -6.39
C LEU A 58 -2.68 1.22 -7.02
N THR A 59 -1.62 1.56 -7.76
CA THR A 59 -1.54 2.81 -8.52
C THR A 59 -2.59 2.85 -9.62
N TRP A 60 -2.88 1.73 -10.27
CA TRP A 60 -3.97 1.63 -11.24
C TRP A 60 -5.34 1.87 -10.59
N VAL A 61 -5.62 1.28 -9.42
CA VAL A 61 -6.88 1.54 -8.68
C VAL A 61 -6.98 2.99 -8.22
N ALA A 62 -5.87 3.58 -7.78
CA ALA A 62 -5.80 4.99 -7.38
C ALA A 62 -6.06 5.94 -8.57
N ASP A 63 -5.60 5.58 -9.77
CA ASP A 63 -5.83 6.35 -11.00
C ASP A 63 -7.30 6.29 -11.47
N GLN A 64 -7.99 5.18 -11.24
CA GLN A 64 -9.41 5.03 -11.58
C GLN A 64 -10.34 5.86 -10.68
N ASN A 65 -9.89 6.33 -9.51
CA ASN A 65 -10.73 7.06 -8.56
C ASN A 65 -9.95 8.19 -7.87
N ALA A 66 -10.33 9.43 -8.18
CA ALA A 66 -9.70 10.63 -7.65
C ALA A 66 -9.62 10.68 -6.11
N TYR A 67 -10.62 10.15 -5.41
CA TYR A 67 -10.62 10.11 -3.94
C TYR A 67 -9.58 9.11 -3.40
N LEU A 68 -9.45 7.94 -4.05
CA LEU A 68 -8.43 6.96 -3.70
C LEU A 68 -7.04 7.46 -4.06
N GLY A 69 -6.89 8.17 -5.17
CA GLY A 69 -5.65 8.86 -5.54
C GLY A 69 -5.18 9.87 -4.50
N GLN A 70 -6.08 10.74 -4.02
CA GLN A 70 -5.75 11.70 -2.96
C GLN A 70 -5.37 11.01 -1.65
N ALA A 71 -6.13 9.99 -1.24
CA ALA A 71 -5.81 9.21 -0.04
C ALA A 71 -4.45 8.50 -0.16
N PHE A 72 -4.12 7.98 -1.35
CA PHE A 72 -2.85 7.33 -1.62
C PHE A 72 -1.66 8.30 -1.54
N ILE A 73 -1.78 9.48 -2.13
CA ILE A 73 -0.74 10.52 -2.05
C ILE A 73 -0.56 10.98 -0.61
N SER A 74 -1.66 11.29 0.08
CA SER A 74 -1.64 11.73 1.49
C SER A 74 -0.99 10.68 2.39
N TYR A 75 -1.24 9.39 2.12
CA TYR A 75 -0.63 8.29 2.86
C TYR A 75 0.89 8.20 2.63
N ILE A 76 1.34 8.35 1.38
CA ILE A 76 2.78 8.38 1.06
C ILE A 76 3.45 9.57 1.74
N GLU A 77 2.83 10.75 1.71
CA GLU A 77 3.34 11.96 2.39
C GLU A 77 3.41 11.78 3.91
N PHE A 78 2.36 11.22 4.51
CA PHE A 78 2.34 10.88 5.94
C PHE A 78 3.49 9.92 6.29
N CYS A 79 3.68 8.86 5.50
CA CYS A 79 4.74 7.89 5.73
C CYS A 79 6.15 8.44 5.48
N ARG A 80 6.30 9.45 4.63
CA ARG A 80 7.56 10.17 4.42
C ARG A 80 7.96 10.99 5.66
N GLY A 81 7.01 11.26 6.56
CA GLY A 81 7.23 12.15 7.70
C GLY A 81 7.37 13.61 7.27
N SER A 82 6.94 13.97 6.05
CA SER A 82 6.73 15.39 5.72
C SER A 82 5.59 15.87 6.59
N GLU A 83 5.85 16.86 7.45
CA GLU A 83 4.80 17.60 8.17
C GLU A 83 3.69 17.91 7.16
N ILE A 84 2.48 17.45 7.48
CA ILE A 84 1.27 17.84 6.78
C ILE A 84 1.19 19.35 7.01
N THR A 85 1.74 20.12 6.08
CA THR A 85 1.59 21.58 6.13
C THR A 85 0.19 21.79 5.62
N ASP A 86 -0.76 21.87 6.55
CA ASP A 86 -2.10 22.37 6.27
C ASP A 86 -1.92 23.68 5.48
N ALA A 87 -2.22 23.61 4.18
CA ALA A 87 -2.27 24.78 3.33
C ALA A 87 -3.58 25.48 3.65
N ASP A 88 -3.47 26.60 4.36
CA ASP A 88 -4.48 27.64 4.55
C ASP A 88 -5.10 28.08 3.21
#